data_AF-A0A350THS6-F1
#
_entry.id   AF-A0A350THS6-F1
#
_cell.length_a   1.000
_cell.length_b   1.000
_cell.length_c   1.000
_cell.angle_alpha   90.00
_cell.angle_beta   90.00
_cell.angle_gamma   90.00
#
_symmetry.space_group_name_H-M   'P 1'
#
loop_
_entity.id
_entity.type
_entity.pdbx_description
1 polymer ?
#
loop_
_entity_poly.entity_id
_entity_poly.type
_entity_poly.pdbx_seq_one_letter_code
_entity_poly.pdbx_strand_id
1 'polypeptide(L)'
;MIYFDAGATTLQKPEAVARAMYRAVGTLSSPGRGSYPATRAAEETDLRCRTLAAELFGVTDPERVVFTSSATHGLNIAIRTLVKPGGRVVISGYEHNAVTRPLHAIPGVEIAV
;
A
#
# COMPACT_ATOMS: atom_id res chain seq x y z
N MET A 1 -21.90 -11.99 17.18
CA MET A 1 -20.67 -12.69 16.79
C MET A 1 -19.50 -11.97 17.43
N ILE A 2 -18.59 -12.70 18.09
CA ILE A 2 -17.33 -12.15 18.60
C ILE A 2 -16.25 -12.49 17.58
N TYR A 3 -15.48 -11.50 17.12
CA TYR A 3 -14.50 -11.65 16.02
C TYR A 3 -13.07 -11.53 16.54
N PHE A 4 -12.35 -12.65 16.59
CA PHE A 4 -10.96 -12.73 17.08
C PHE A 4 -9.94 -13.03 15.95
N ASP A 5 -10.19 -12.53 14.74
CA ASP A 5 -9.35 -12.79 13.55
C ASP A 5 -8.88 -11.49 12.85
N ALA A 6 -8.77 -10.40 13.63
CA ALA A 6 -8.37 -9.08 13.11
C ALA A 6 -6.95 -9.06 12.54
N GLY A 7 -6.10 -10.03 12.89
CA GLY A 7 -4.76 -10.20 12.32
C GLY A 7 -4.77 -10.63 10.85
N ALA A 8 -5.81 -11.33 10.38
CA ALA A 8 -5.98 -11.68 8.98
C ALA A 8 -6.63 -10.53 8.18
N THR A 9 -7.72 -9.96 8.71
CA THR A 9 -8.36 -8.78 8.12
C THR A 9 -9.30 -8.08 9.10
N THR A 10 -9.53 -6.78 8.92
CA THR A 10 -10.56 -6.06 9.67
C THR A 10 -11.95 -6.37 9.09
N LEU A 11 -12.70 -7.26 9.76
CA LEU A 11 -14.10 -7.56 9.41
C LEU A 11 -15.01 -6.35 9.61
N GLN A 12 -15.03 -5.80 10.83
CA GLN A 12 -15.87 -4.66 11.19
C GLN A 12 -15.14 -3.34 10.91
N LYS A 13 -15.34 -2.80 9.71
CA LYS A 13 -14.80 -1.48 9.34
C LYS A 13 -15.64 -0.37 10.01
N PRO A 14 -15.02 0.71 10.53
CA PRO A 14 -15.77 1.85 11.01
C PRO A 14 -16.70 2.41 9.93
N GLU A 15 -17.90 2.83 10.30
CA GLU A 15 -18.92 3.32 9.36
C GLU A 15 -18.42 4.50 8.50
N ALA A 16 -17.50 5.31 9.04
CA ALA A 16 -16.83 6.38 8.33
C ALA A 16 -16.13 5.89 7.03
N VAL A 17 -15.54 4.70 7.04
CA VAL A 17 -14.85 4.11 5.87
C VAL A 17 -15.87 3.78 4.79
N ALA A 18 -16.97 3.12 5.14
CA ALA A 18 -18.02 2.76 4.17
C ALA A 18 -18.64 4.02 3.53
N ARG A 19 -18.94 5.04 4.33
CA ARG A 19 -19.46 6.32 3.84
C ARG A 19 -18.48 7.06 2.92
N ALA A 20 -17.19 7.04 3.25
CA ALA A 20 -16.16 7.65 2.41
C ALA A 20 -16.08 6.96 1.05
N MET A 21 -16.06 5.62 1.02
CA MET A 21 -16.04 4.84 -0.22
C MET A 21 -17.31 5.05 -1.06
N TYR A 22 -18.48 5.05 -0.44
CA TYR A 22 -19.75 5.31 -1.14
C TYR A 22 -19.75 6.69 -1.82
N ARG A 23 -19.31 7.73 -1.10
CA ARG A 23 -19.16 9.07 -1.68
C ARG A 23 -18.13 9.08 -2.81
N ALA A 24 -16.99 8.44 -2.63
CA ALA A 24 -15.92 8.42 -3.63
C ALA A 24 -16.42 7.85 -4.97
N VAL A 25 -17.10 6.69 -4.94
CA VAL A 25 -17.64 6.05 -6.15
C VAL A 25 -18.69 6.91 -6.86
N GLY A 26 -19.49 7.67 -6.12
CA GLY A 26 -20.56 8.50 -6.69
C GLY A 26 -20.13 9.90 -7.13
N THR A 27 -18.94 10.38 -6.76
CA THR A 27 -18.57 11.80 -6.92
C THR A 27 -17.19 12.05 -7.54
N LEU A 28 -16.28 11.08 -7.51
CA LEU A 28 -14.92 11.25 -7.99
C LEU A 28 -14.75 10.63 -9.38
N SER A 29 -13.98 11.30 -10.23
CA SER A 29 -13.49 10.75 -11.49
C SER A 29 -11.99 10.43 -11.40
N SER A 30 -11.33 10.21 -12.53
CA SER A 30 -9.89 9.97 -12.57
C SER A 30 -9.10 11.25 -12.25
N PRO A 31 -8.22 11.26 -11.23
CA PRO A 31 -7.37 12.41 -10.94
C PRO A 31 -6.36 12.66 -12.06
N GLY A 32 -6.04 13.92 -12.35
CA GLY A 32 -5.07 14.34 -13.36
C GLY A 32 -5.55 14.18 -14.81
N ARG A 33 -6.84 13.95 -15.03
CA ARG A 33 -7.44 13.64 -16.34
C ARG A 33 -8.44 14.70 -16.80
N GLY A 34 -8.21 15.96 -16.43
CA GLY A 34 -8.97 17.12 -16.90
C GLY A 34 -9.05 18.23 -15.87
N SER A 35 -9.96 19.19 -16.10
CA SER A 35 -10.15 20.36 -15.21
C SER A 35 -11.59 20.51 -14.69
N TYR A 36 -12.47 19.54 -14.97
CA TYR A 36 -13.87 19.58 -14.51
C TYR A 36 -14.00 19.23 -13.02
N PRO A 37 -15.13 19.57 -12.37
CA PRO A 37 -15.23 19.49 -10.90
C PRO A 37 -14.90 18.11 -10.30
N ALA A 38 -15.35 17.02 -10.90
CA ALA A 38 -15.12 15.67 -10.35
C ALA A 38 -13.65 15.21 -10.45
N THR A 39 -12.88 15.65 -11.46
CA THR A 39 -11.44 15.33 -11.55
C THR A 39 -10.64 16.15 -10.56
N ARG A 40 -10.99 17.43 -10.37
CA ARG A 40 -10.40 18.28 -9.33
C ARG A 40 -10.64 17.72 -7.93
N ALA A 41 -11.88 17.31 -7.65
CA ALA A 41 -12.22 16.67 -6.38
C ALA A 41 -11.44 15.36 -6.16
N ALA A 42 -11.17 14.59 -7.22
CA ALA A 42 -10.36 13.38 -7.15
C ALA A 42 -8.88 13.69 -6.86
N GLU A 43 -8.31 14.71 -7.51
CA GLU A 43 -6.93 15.19 -7.26
C GLU A 43 -6.75 15.68 -5.82
N GLU A 44 -7.69 16.51 -5.35
CA GLU A 44 -7.70 16.99 -3.96
C GLU A 44 -7.83 15.82 -2.96
N THR A 45 -8.64 14.82 -3.29
CA THR A 45 -8.79 13.61 -2.46
C THR A 45 -7.51 12.77 -2.45
N ASP A 46 -6.85 12.56 -3.59
CA ASP A 46 -5.58 11.83 -3.69
C ASP A 46 -4.50 12.51 -2.84
N LEU A 47 -4.30 13.82 -3.02
CA LEU A 47 -3.32 14.60 -2.26
C LEU A 47 -3.62 14.57 -0.75
N ARG A 48 -4.89 14.73 -0.36
CA ARG A 48 -5.28 14.66 1.06
C ARG A 48 -5.00 13.29 1.65
N CYS A 49 -5.31 12.20 0.94
CA CYS A 49 -5.01 10.85 1.39
C CYS A 49 -3.50 10.62 1.55
N ARG A 50 -2.67 11.12 0.62
CA ARG A 50 -1.20 11.05 0.74
C ARG A 50 -0.69 11.83 1.93
N THR A 51 -1.21 13.04 2.15
CA THR A 51 -0.81 13.90 3.27
C THR A 51 -1.11 13.24 4.61
N LEU A 52 -2.34 12.73 4.78
CA LEU A 52 -2.75 12.04 6.01
C LEU A 52 -1.96 10.74 6.24
N ALA A 53 -1.65 9.99 5.18
CA ALA A 53 -0.81 8.81 5.29
C ALA A 53 0.63 9.17 5.66
N ALA A 54 1.18 10.24 5.09
CA ALA A 54 2.51 10.74 5.40
C ALA A 54 2.60 11.15 6.88
N GLU A 55 1.61 11.89 7.39
CA GLU A 55 1.50 12.24 8.80
C GLU A 55 1.44 11.00 9.70
N LEU A 56 0.59 10.02 9.36
CA LEU A 56 0.44 8.78 10.13
C LEU A 56 1.76 7.99 10.25
N PHE A 57 2.57 7.98 9.18
CA PHE A 57 3.83 7.23 9.12
C PHE A 57 5.08 8.08 9.39
N GLY A 58 4.94 9.37 9.73
CA GLY A 58 6.08 10.27 9.98
C GLY A 58 6.93 10.58 8.75
N VAL A 59 6.33 10.56 7.55
CA VAL A 59 6.99 10.91 6.28
C VAL A 59 6.84 12.41 6.03
N THR A 60 7.95 13.11 5.80
CA THR A 60 7.95 14.59 5.65
C THR A 60 7.34 15.09 4.34
N ASP A 61 7.38 14.26 3.30
CA ASP A 61 6.98 14.62 1.94
C ASP A 61 5.87 13.66 1.46
N PRO A 62 4.62 14.15 1.29
CA PRO A 62 3.50 13.34 0.81
C PRO A 62 3.73 12.69 -0.56
N GLU A 63 4.60 13.24 -1.41
CA GLU A 63 4.92 12.64 -2.72
C GLU A 63 5.66 11.30 -2.59
N ARG A 64 6.24 11.01 -1.42
CA ARG A 64 6.88 9.73 -1.11
C ARG A 64 5.89 8.63 -0.71
N VAL A 65 4.61 8.95 -0.53
CA VAL A 65 3.57 7.96 -0.28
C VAL A 65 3.13 7.36 -1.61
N VAL A 66 3.25 6.04 -1.78
CA VAL A 66 2.81 5.34 -2.99
C VAL A 66 1.61 4.44 -2.66
N PHE A 67 0.47 4.69 -3.31
CA PHE A 67 -0.68 3.80 -3.21
C PHE A 67 -0.41 2.50 -3.96
N THR A 68 -0.67 1.37 -3.28
CA THR A 68 -0.54 0.03 -3.84
C THR A 68 -1.81 -0.75 -3.56
N SER A 69 -2.02 -1.84 -4.31
CA SER A 69 -3.22 -2.66 -4.18
C SER A 69 -3.26 -3.49 -2.88
N SER A 70 -2.11 -3.71 -2.24
CA SER A 70 -1.95 -4.43 -0.97
C SER A 70 -0.51 -4.30 -0.46
N ALA A 71 -0.26 -4.68 0.80
CA ALA A 71 1.09 -4.79 1.34
C ALA A 71 1.99 -5.73 0.50
N THR A 72 1.45 -6.83 -0.01
CA THR A 72 2.18 -7.76 -0.89
C THR A 72 2.63 -7.10 -2.20
N HIS A 73 1.77 -6.25 -2.79
CA HIS A 73 2.14 -5.49 -3.99
C HIS A 73 3.27 -4.49 -3.66
N GLY A 74 3.15 -3.73 -2.57
CA GLY A 74 4.20 -2.80 -2.12
C GLY A 74 5.54 -3.49 -1.84
N LEU A 75 5.52 -4.64 -1.16
CA LEU A 75 6.72 -5.45 -0.91
C LEU A 75 7.36 -5.95 -2.20
N ASN A 76 6.57 -6.36 -3.20
CA ASN A 76 7.12 -6.77 -4.49
C ASN A 76 7.82 -5.61 -5.21
N ILE A 77 7.24 -4.40 -5.17
CA ILE A 77 7.89 -3.21 -5.75
C ILE A 77 9.24 -2.98 -5.06
N ALA A 78 9.26 -2.93 -3.72
CA ALA A 78 10.49 -2.69 -2.96
C ALA A 78 11.55 -3.76 -3.20
N ILE A 79 11.21 -5.04 -3.01
CA ILE A 79 12.14 -6.17 -3.11
C ILE A 79 12.71 -6.28 -4.53
N ARG A 80 11.87 -6.27 -5.57
CA ARG A 80 12.33 -6.45 -6.96
C ARG A 80 13.11 -5.25 -7.49
N THR A 81 12.93 -4.07 -6.90
CA THR A 81 13.71 -2.88 -7.25
C THR A 81 15.10 -2.94 -6.63
N LEU A 82 15.19 -3.32 -5.35
CA LEU A 82 16.42 -3.30 -4.55
C LEU A 82 17.30 -4.54 -4.75
N VAL A 83 16.70 -5.73 -4.83
CA VAL A 83 17.42 -7.00 -4.87
C VAL A 83 17.67 -7.42 -6.31
N LYS A 84 18.94 -7.66 -6.66
CA LYS A 84 19.35 -8.13 -7.98
C LYS A 84 19.68 -9.62 -7.94
N PRO A 85 19.58 -10.32 -9.08
CA PRO A 85 20.07 -11.69 -9.19
C PRO A 85 21.53 -11.82 -8.72
N GLY A 86 21.84 -12.88 -7.98
CA GLY A 86 23.16 -13.05 -7.35
C GLY A 86 23.41 -12.20 -6.10
N GLY A 87 22.46 -11.36 -5.69
CA GLY A 87 22.58 -10.50 -4.52
C GLY A 87 22.43 -11.26 -3.20
N ARG A 88 22.80 -10.60 -2.09
CA ARG A 88 22.64 -11.13 -0.73
C ARG A 88 21.66 -10.28 0.06
N VAL A 89 20.73 -10.93 0.77
CA VAL A 89 19.70 -10.26 1.59
C VAL A 89 19.64 -10.92 2.97
N VAL A 90 19.51 -10.10 4.01
CA VAL A 90 19.28 -10.57 5.38
C VAL A 90 17.82 -10.31 5.74
N ILE A 91 17.13 -11.34 6.23
CA ILE A 91 15.73 -11.26 6.71
C ILE A 91 15.60 -11.92 8.07
N SER A 92 14.46 -11.73 8.76
CA SER A 92 14.21 -12.47 10.00
C SER A 92 13.67 -13.88 9.74
N GLY A 93 13.69 -14.74 10.77
CA GLY A 93 13.07 -16.07 10.71
C GLY A 93 11.53 -16.05 10.73
N TYR A 94 10.91 -14.87 10.81
CA TYR A 94 9.46 -14.69 11.01
C TYR A 94 8.79 -13.90 9.89
N GLU A 95 9.46 -13.74 8.74
CA GLU A 95 8.90 -13.00 7.61
C GLU A 95 7.61 -13.63 7.06
N HIS A 96 6.69 -12.78 6.63
CA HIS A 96 5.51 -13.22 5.90
C HIS A 96 5.89 -13.76 4.51
N ASN A 97 5.06 -14.66 3.96
CA ASN A 97 5.22 -15.20 2.60
C ASN A 97 5.29 -14.12 1.50
N ALA A 98 4.81 -12.92 1.78
CA ALA A 98 4.90 -11.76 0.90
C ALA A 98 6.34 -11.23 0.73
N VAL A 99 7.28 -11.61 1.62
CA VAL A 99 8.70 -11.29 1.54
C VAL A 99 9.51 -12.48 1.03
N THR A 100 9.32 -13.66 1.63
CA THR A 100 10.13 -14.84 1.33
C THR A 100 9.94 -15.35 -0.11
N ARG A 101 8.70 -15.42 -0.60
CA ARG A 101 8.42 -15.93 -1.96
C ARG A 101 9.00 -15.03 -3.06
N PRO A 102 8.85 -13.69 -3.01
CA PRO A 102 9.53 -12.82 -3.96
C PRO A 102 11.05 -12.96 -3.96
N LEU A 103 11.69 -13.11 -2.79
CA LEU A 103 13.14 -13.29 -2.70
C LEU A 103 13.59 -14.59 -3.36
N HIS A 104 12.93 -15.71 -3.06
CA HIS A 104 13.22 -17.00 -3.69
C HIS A 104 12.95 -17.03 -5.21
N ALA A 105 12.08 -16.13 -5.71
CA ALA A 105 11.81 -16.01 -7.14
C ALA A 105 12.89 -15.23 -7.90
N ILE A 106 13.86 -14.61 -7.22
CA ILE A 106 14.97 -13.89 -7.86
C ILE A 106 16.17 -14.86 -7.99
N PRO A 107 16.69 -15.11 -9.21
CA PRO A 107 17.74 -16.10 -9.43
C PRO A 107 19.03 -15.80 -8.64
N GLY A 108 19.56 -16.82 -7.97
CA GLY A 108 20.87 -16.75 -7.32
C GLY A 108 20.95 -15.83 -6.10
N VAL A 109 19.81 -15.39 -5.54
CA VAL A 109 19.83 -14.60 -4.30
C VAL A 109 20.23 -15.49 -3.12
N GLU A 110 21.24 -15.06 -2.38
CA GLU A 110 21.59 -15.64 -1.08
C GLU A 110 20.74 -14.98 0.01
N ILE A 111 19.97 -15.81 0.74
CA ILE A 111 19.13 -15.36 1.85
C ILE A 111 19.78 -15.81 3.16
N ALA A 112 20.14 -14.85 4.01
CA ALA A 112 20.61 -15.08 5.36
C ALA A 112 19.49 -14.75 6.37
N VAL A 113 19.42 -15.54 7.45
CA VAL A 113 18.45 -15.40 8.54
C VAL A 113 19.17 -15.16 9.86
#